data_AF-A0A0R2S591-F1
#
_entry.id   AF-A0A0R2S591-F1
#
_cell.length_a   1.000
_cell.length_b   1.000
_cell.length_c   1.000
_cell.angle_alpha   90.00
_cell.angle_beta   90.00
_cell.angle_gamma   90.00
#
_symmetry.space_group_name_H-M   'P 1'
#
loop_
_entity.id
_entity.type
_entity.pdbx_description
1 polymer ?
#
loop_
_entity_poly.entity_id
_entity_poly.type
_entity_poly.pdbx_seq_one_letter_code
_entity_poly.pdbx_strand_id
1 'polypeptide(L)' 'MAKKGNRIQVILECTEHKASGLPGTSRYITTKNKKNTPDRIELKKFNPIMKKMTVHKQIK' A
#
# COMPACT_ATOMS: atom_id res chain seq x y z
N MET A 1 11.70 -23.53 7.68
CA MET A 1 11.39 -22.17 7.14
C MET A 1 11.73 -21.15 8.22
N ALA A 2 12.63 -20.19 7.95
CA ALA A 2 13.01 -19.19 8.94
C ALA A 2 11.77 -18.34 9.32
N LYS A 3 11.50 -18.20 10.63
CA LYS A 3 10.44 -17.30 11.11
C LYS A 3 10.69 -15.91 10.52
N LYS A 4 9.78 -15.43 9.67
CA LYS A 4 9.67 -14.00 9.38
C LYS A 4 9.45 -13.35 10.75
N GLY A 5 10.47 -12.70 11.30
CA GLY A 5 10.44 -12.11 12.65
C GLY A 5 9.42 -10.98 12.73
N ASN A 6 9.88 -9.74 12.96
CA ASN A 6 8.97 -8.60 13.09
C ASN A 6 8.49 -8.02 11.74
N ARG A 7 8.77 -8.71 10.61
CA ARG A 7 8.35 -8.28 9.26
C ARG A 7 6.97 -8.84 8.93
N ILE A 8 5.99 -7.95 8.78
CA ILE A 8 4.63 -8.28 8.39
C ILE A 8 4.40 -7.85 6.94
N GLN A 9 3.56 -8.60 6.20
CA GLN A 9 3.04 -8.14 4.92
C GLN A 9 1.94 -7.12 5.16
N VAL A 10 1.98 -6.05 4.37
CA VAL A 10 1.00 -4.97 4.40
C VAL A 10 0.52 -4.68 2.98
N ILE A 11 -0.71 -4.21 2.89
CA ILE A 11 -1.33 -3.85 1.61
C ILE A 11 -1.51 -2.34 1.58
N LEU A 12 -0.94 -1.71 0.57
CA LEU A 12 -1.12 -0.29 0.27
C LEU A 12 -2.18 -0.15 -0.83
N GLU A 13 -3.22 0.64 -0.58
CA GLU A 13 -4.30 0.89 -1.53
C GLU A 13 -4.33 2.37 -1.91
N CYS A 14 -4.57 2.68 -3.18
CA CYS A 14 -4.70 4.04 -3.68
C CYS A 14 -5.91 4.74 -3.07
N THR A 15 -5.71 5.92 -2.46
CA THR A 15 -6.80 6.72 -1.86
C THR A 15 -7.61 7.47 -2.91
N GLU A 16 -6.95 7.92 -3.98
CA GLU A 16 -7.55 8.71 -5.06
C GLU A 16 -8.44 7.88 -5.99
N HIS A 17 -8.27 6.55 -6.01
CA HIS A 17 -8.94 5.67 -6.97
C HIS A 17 -10.46 5.60 -6.76
N LYS A 18 -10.91 5.62 -5.49
CA LYS A 18 -12.36 5.57 -5.19
C LYS A 18 -13.11 6.80 -5.72
N ALA A 19 -12.43 7.94 -5.83
CA ALA A 19 -13.00 9.18 -6.32
C ALA A 19 -12.95 9.33 -7.85
N SER A 20 -12.14 8.51 -8.56
CA SER A 20 -11.95 8.67 -10.00
C SER A 20 -13.02 8.00 -10.87
N GLY A 21 -13.93 7.20 -10.29
CA GLY A 21 -14.98 6.50 -11.04
C GLY A 21 -14.47 5.45 -12.04
N LEU A 22 -13.18 5.09 -11.97
CA LEU A 22 -12.56 4.10 -12.84
C LEU A 22 -12.77 2.69 -12.26
N PRO A 23 -12.94 1.66 -13.11
CA PRO A 23 -13.03 0.29 -12.65
C PRO A 23 -11.67 -0.20 -12.13
N GLY A 24 -11.70 -0.86 -10.96
CA GLY A 24 -10.54 -1.51 -10.36
C GLY A 24 -10.05 -0.83 -9.08
N THR A 25 -8.88 -1.26 -8.60
CA THR A 25 -8.20 -0.63 -7.47
C THR A 25 -6.70 -0.93 -7.54
N SER A 26 -5.86 0.12 -7.50
CA SER A 26 -4.41 -0.04 -7.42
C SER A 26 -3.99 -0.49 -6.02
N ARG A 27 -3.43 -1.69 -5.91
CA ARG A 27 -2.96 -2.29 -4.66
C ARG A 27 -1.52 -2.76 -4.78
N TYR A 28 -0.72 -2.48 -3.75
CA TYR A 28 0.65 -2.95 -3.62
C TYR A 28 0.81 -3.80 -2.37
N ILE A 29 1.45 -4.95 -2.52
CA ILE A 29 1.84 -5.81 -1.40
C ILE A 29 3.29 -5.49 -1.08
N THR A 30 3.54 -5.04 0.15
CA THR A 30 4.90 -4.78 0.63
C THR A 30 5.08 -5.42 2.00
N THR A 31 6.30 -5.41 2.51
CA THR A 31 6.57 -5.87 3.88
C THR A 31 7.06 -4.69 4.70
N LYS A 32 6.49 -4.50 5.90
CA LYS A 32 7.00 -3.53 6.88
C LYS A 32 7.50 -4.22 8.13
N ASN A 33 8.44 -3.59 8.82
CA ASN A 33 8.88 -4.03 10.14
C ASN A 33 8.01 -3.36 11.21
N LYS A 34 7.17 -4.14 11.91
CA LYS A 34 6.23 -3.63 12.92
C LYS A 34 6.93 -2.93 14.09
N LYS A 35 8.19 -3.29 14.39
CA LYS A 35 8.97 -2.69 15.49
C LYS A 35 9.49 -1.29 15.12
N ASN A 36 9.95 -1.10 13.89
CA ASN A 36 10.54 0.16 13.45
C ASN A 36 9.48 1.15 12.94
N THR A 37 8.37 0.63 12.41
CA THR A 37 7.30 1.45 11.82
C THR A 37 5.94 0.90 12.26
N PRO A 38 5.54 1.19 13.52
CA PRO A 38 4.27 0.72 14.06
C PRO A 38 3.07 1.35 13.32
N ASP A 39 3.20 2.62 12.96
CA ASP A 39 2.13 3.41 12.35
C ASP A 39 1.77 2.98 10.91
N ARG A 40 0.61 3.44 10.44
CA ARG A 40 0.16 3.23 9.06
C ARG A 40 1.03 4.04 8.11
N ILE A 41 1.57 3.37 7.10
CA ILE A 41 2.45 4.01 6.11
C ILE A 41 1.60 4.56 4.97
N GLU A 42 1.97 5.75 4.50
CA GLU A 42 1.47 6.36 3.27
C GLU A 42 2.65 6.57 2.32
N LEU A 43 2.55 6.02 1.11
CA LEU A 43 3.60 6.13 0.10
C LEU A 43 3.01 6.62 -1.21
N LYS A 44 3.73 7.51 -1.89
CA LYS A 44 3.46 7.83 -3.29
C LYS A 44 3.93 6.65 -4.15
N LYS A 45 3.00 6.04 -4.87
CA LYS A 45 3.27 4.96 -5.83
C LYS A 45 2.60 5.29 -7.15
N PHE A 46 3.17 4.79 -8.23
CA PHE A 46 2.52 4.88 -9.52
C PHE A 46 1.20 4.11 -9.49
N ASN A 47 0.14 4.65 -10.05
CA ASN A 47 -1.14 3.95 -10.20
C ASN A 47 -1.30 3.61 -11.69
N PRO A 48 -1.25 2.31 -12.06
CA PRO A 48 -1.29 1.91 -13.47
C PRO A 48 -2.62 2.22 -14.15
N ILE A 49 -3.71 2.36 -13.38
CA ILE A 49 -5.04 2.64 -13.92
C ILE A 49 -5.19 4.12 -14.27
N MET A 50 -4.72 5.01 -13.38
CA MET A 50 -4.75 6.46 -13.62
C MET A 50 -3.52 6.97 -14.39
N LYS A 51 -2.51 6.12 -14.61
CA LYS A 51 -1.22 6.44 -15.24
C LYS A 51 -0.49 7.64 -14.61
N LYS A 52 -0.69 7.87 -13.31
CA LYS A 52 -0.06 8.96 -12.56
C LYS A 52 0.40 8.48 -11.19
N MET A 53 1.26 9.25 -10.53
CA MET A 53 1.69 8.95 -9.17
C MET A 53 0.60 9.39 -8.18
N THR A 54 0.12 8.48 -7.35
CA THR A 54 -0.94 8.72 -6.38
C THR A 54 -0.52 8.28 -4.99
N VAL A 55 -1.21 8.83 -3.98
CA VAL A 55 -1.00 8.42 -2.60
C VAL A 55 -1.65 7.07 -2.34
N HIS A 56 -0.87 6.13 -1.80
CA HIS A 56 -1.34 4.82 -1.38
C HIS A 56 -1.17 4.67 0.14
N LYS A 57 -2.25 4.27 0.81
CA LYS A 57 -2.32 4.16 2.28
C LYS A 57 -2.42 2.70 2.69
N GLN A 58 -1.77 2.36 3.81
CA GLN A 58 -1.86 1.03 4.39
C GLN A 58 -3.28 0.71 4.91
N ILE A 59 -3.88 -0.36 4.39
CA ILE A 59 -5.17 -0.88 4.86
C ILE A 59 -5.00 -1.97 5.91
N LYS A 60 -4.15 -2.96 5.61
CA LYS A 60 -3.94 -4.16 6.42
C LYS A 60 -2.50 -4.26 6.91
#